data_AF-A0A9D8R8R8-F1
#
_entry.id   AF-A0A9D8R8R8-F1
#
_cell.length_a   1.000
_cell.length_b   1.000
_cell.length_c   1.000
_cell.angle_alpha   90.00
_cell.angle_beta   90.00
_cell.angle_gamma   90.00
#
_symmetry.space_group_name_H-M   'P 1'
#
loop_
_entity.id
_entity.type
_entity.pdbx_description
1 polymer ?
#
loop_
_entity_poly.entity_id
_entity_poly.type
_entity_poly.pdbx_seq_one_letter_code
_entity_poly.pdbx_strand_id
1 'polypeptide(L)'
;MANYQYIIAGLPDFQPDFEAREFDYDELVDFIRSQCSARDCGYIDWLEAGFDEKNLSHLFYSSVEDSGCRFLREWFAFDKRVREAKVAFLEGRKPDEEIPEAGDLMAIFSTSNLIEREKKLDAYYWKEADEIVLYDLFDIDVILAFIAKARVVRRWNRLDPATGAEFFKQLVQDVRGTFKGVEFDPNTK
;
A
#
# COMPACT_ATOMS: atom_id res chain seq x y z
N MET A 1 7.82 -5.28 22.27
CA MET A 1 7.73 -5.62 20.83
C MET A 1 6.30 -5.41 20.43
N ALA A 2 6.03 -4.69 19.34
CA ALA A 2 4.68 -4.55 18.83
C ALA A 2 4.20 -5.89 18.25
N ASN A 3 2.91 -6.18 18.39
CA ASN A 3 2.31 -7.48 18.09
C ASN A 3 1.99 -7.64 16.60
N TYR A 4 2.91 -7.30 15.71
CA TYR A 4 2.67 -7.30 14.25
C TYR A 4 2.24 -8.65 13.70
N GLN A 5 2.79 -9.74 14.26
CA GLN A 5 2.38 -11.10 13.93
C GLN A 5 0.89 -11.34 14.23
N TYR A 6 0.40 -10.85 15.37
CA TYR A 6 -1.01 -10.95 15.75
C TYR A 6 -1.90 -9.96 14.99
N ILE A 7 -1.36 -8.81 14.58
CA ILE A 7 -2.10 -7.90 13.71
C ILE A 7 -2.34 -8.60 12.38
N ILE A 8 -1.28 -9.07 11.71
CA ILE A 8 -1.41 -9.74 10.40
C ILE A 8 -2.26 -11.02 10.52
N ALA A 9 -2.16 -11.76 11.63
CA ALA A 9 -2.91 -13.02 11.86
C ALA A 9 -4.34 -12.81 12.36
N GLY A 10 -4.58 -11.71 13.06
CA GLY A 10 -5.88 -11.32 13.61
C GLY A 10 -6.58 -10.26 12.77
N LEU A 11 -6.02 -9.87 11.61
CA LEU A 11 -6.77 -9.22 10.54
C LEU A 11 -8.03 -10.05 10.35
N PRO A 12 -9.22 -9.42 10.44
CA PRO A 12 -10.49 -10.09 10.67
C PRO A 12 -10.53 -11.33 9.81
N ASP A 13 -10.65 -12.51 10.45
CA ASP A 13 -10.74 -13.82 9.80
C ASP A 13 -11.48 -13.64 8.50
N PHE A 14 -10.75 -13.48 7.40
CA PHE A 14 -11.36 -13.09 6.13
C PHE A 14 -12.12 -14.32 5.70
N GLN A 15 -13.38 -14.42 6.09
CA GLN A 15 -14.16 -15.61 5.89
C GLN A 15 -14.22 -15.86 4.37
N PRO A 16 -14.27 -17.12 3.92
CA PRO A 16 -14.33 -17.44 2.50
C PRO A 16 -15.46 -16.69 1.73
N ASP A 17 -16.51 -16.29 2.45
CA ASP A 17 -17.69 -15.58 1.95
C ASP A 17 -17.66 -14.06 2.21
N PHE A 18 -16.56 -13.48 2.70
CA PHE A 18 -16.46 -12.04 2.97
C PHE A 18 -16.57 -11.25 1.66
N GLU A 19 -17.66 -10.49 1.51
CA GLU A 19 -17.86 -9.64 0.33
C GLU A 19 -17.01 -8.39 0.44
N ALA A 20 -16.44 -7.93 -0.68
CA ALA A 20 -15.65 -6.70 -0.72
C ALA A 20 -16.42 -5.46 -0.22
N ARG A 21 -17.76 -5.49 -0.23
CA ARG A 21 -18.63 -4.44 0.33
C ARG A 21 -18.58 -4.32 1.84
N GLU A 22 -18.17 -5.37 2.54
CA GLU A 22 -18.08 -5.40 4.01
C GLU A 22 -16.70 -4.94 4.50
N PHE A 23 -15.77 -4.63 3.59
CA PHE A 23 -14.45 -4.12 3.93
C PHE A 23 -14.51 -2.66 4.43
N ASP A 24 -14.42 -2.48 5.74
CA ASP A 24 -14.25 -1.17 6.36
C ASP A 24 -12.75 -0.87 6.60
N TYR A 25 -12.25 0.09 5.83
CA TYR A 25 -10.86 0.54 5.94
C TYR A 25 -10.58 1.29 7.23
N ASP A 26 -11.52 2.12 7.68
CA ASP A 26 -11.28 3.00 8.82
C ASP A 26 -11.28 2.16 10.11
N GLU A 27 -12.21 1.19 10.23
CA GLU A 27 -12.20 0.20 11.34
C GLU A 27 -10.92 -0.64 11.35
N LEU A 28 -10.44 -1.07 10.18
CA LEU A 28 -9.19 -1.80 10.04
C LEU A 28 -7.99 -0.99 10.54
N VAL A 29 -7.86 0.27 10.12
CA VAL A 29 -6.74 1.13 10.53
C VAL A 29 -6.83 1.42 12.03
N ASP A 30 -8.01 1.66 12.58
CA ASP A 30 -8.21 1.86 14.01
C ASP A 30 -7.83 0.61 14.82
N PHE A 31 -8.18 -0.58 14.34
CA PHE A 31 -7.73 -1.83 14.93
C PHE A 31 -6.20 -1.95 14.92
N ILE A 32 -5.54 -1.71 13.78
CA ILE A 32 -4.07 -1.75 13.69
C ILE A 32 -3.44 -0.76 14.67
N ARG A 33 -3.93 0.48 14.72
CA ARG A 33 -3.46 1.52 15.64
C ARG A 33 -3.57 1.10 17.09
N SER A 34 -4.65 0.41 17.47
CA SER A 34 -4.85 -0.07 18.85
C SER A 34 -3.79 -1.10 19.30
N GLN A 35 -3.12 -1.74 18.35
CA GLN A 35 -2.10 -2.77 18.59
C GLN A 35 -0.66 -2.28 18.39
N CYS A 36 -0.48 -1.05 17.91
CA CYS A 36 0.81 -0.42 17.59
C CYS A 36 1.35 0.42 18.74
N SER A 37 2.67 0.66 18.76
CA SER A 37 3.25 1.62 19.69
C SER A 37 2.94 3.06 19.27
N ALA A 38 3.06 4.03 20.18
CA ALA A 38 2.86 5.44 19.84
C ALA A 38 3.77 5.94 18.70
N ARG A 39 5.00 5.40 18.62
CA ARG A 39 5.93 5.70 17.53
C ARG A 39 5.39 5.18 16.19
N ASP A 40 4.88 3.96 16.17
CA ASP A 40 4.39 3.30 14.97
C ASP A 40 3.07 3.90 14.49
N CYS A 41 2.18 4.29 15.42
CA CYS A 41 1.01 5.10 15.11
C CYS A 41 1.40 6.41 14.44
N GLY A 42 2.49 7.05 14.87
CA GLY A 42 3.03 8.23 14.18
C GLY A 42 3.41 7.95 12.73
N TYR A 43 3.97 6.77 12.41
CA TYR A 43 4.24 6.40 11.03
C TYR A 43 2.98 6.14 10.21
N ILE A 44 1.95 5.55 10.83
CA ILE A 44 0.64 5.38 10.20
C ILE A 44 0.02 6.75 9.89
N ASP A 45 0.12 7.72 10.80
CA ASP A 45 -0.39 9.08 10.58
C ASP A 45 0.32 9.78 9.42
N TRP A 46 1.64 9.59 9.28
CA TRP A 46 2.39 10.13 8.13
C TRP A 46 1.97 9.49 6.81
N LEU A 47 1.73 8.17 6.80
CA LEU A 47 1.21 7.48 5.62
C LEU A 47 -0.18 8.00 5.23
N GLU A 48 -1.11 8.05 6.20
CA GLU A 48 -2.46 8.58 6.02
C GLU A 48 -2.49 10.05 5.59
N ALA A 49 -1.55 10.86 6.06
CA ALA A 49 -1.43 12.25 5.63
C ALA A 49 -1.00 12.36 4.17
N GLY A 50 -0.01 11.59 3.72
CA GLY A 50 0.48 11.64 2.33
C GLY A 50 -0.47 11.07 1.30
N PHE A 51 -1.51 10.39 1.75
CA PHE A 51 -2.61 9.94 0.94
C PHE A 51 -3.58 11.04 0.51
N ASP A 52 -3.62 12.18 1.21
CA ASP A 52 -4.32 13.38 0.76
C ASP A 52 -3.37 14.23 -0.10
N GLU A 53 -3.70 14.39 -1.38
CA GLU A 53 -2.90 15.17 -2.32
C GLU A 53 -2.65 16.61 -1.86
N LYS A 54 -3.52 17.18 -1.03
CA LYS A 54 -3.35 18.53 -0.49
C LYS A 54 -2.17 18.65 0.47
N ASN A 55 -1.76 17.54 1.09
CA ASN A 55 -0.65 17.51 2.02
C ASN A 55 0.71 17.35 1.32
N LEU A 56 0.72 16.91 0.05
CA LEU A 56 1.91 16.56 -0.72
C LEU A 56 2.68 17.79 -1.22
N SER A 57 3.21 18.55 -0.28
CA SER A 57 4.06 19.71 -0.49
C SER A 57 5.55 19.34 -0.41
N HIS A 58 6.43 20.25 -0.84
CA HIS A 58 7.88 20.08 -0.65
C HIS A 58 8.24 19.85 0.83
N LEU A 59 7.57 20.52 1.76
CA LEU A 59 7.81 20.32 3.20
C LEU A 59 7.41 18.92 3.65
N PHE A 60 6.34 18.36 3.09
CA PHE A 60 5.92 16.98 3.39
C PHE A 60 7.01 15.99 2.96
N TYR A 61 7.45 16.04 1.69
CA TYR A 61 8.49 15.13 1.19
C TYR A 61 9.80 15.27 1.97
N SER A 62 10.24 16.50 2.26
CA SER A 62 11.43 16.74 3.08
C SER A 62 11.27 16.20 4.51
N SER A 63 10.09 16.31 5.12
CA SER A 63 9.85 15.74 6.46
C SER A 63 9.90 14.21 6.45
N VAL A 64 9.40 13.60 5.37
CA VAL A 64 9.42 12.15 5.21
C VAL A 64 10.83 11.63 4.96
N GLU A 65 11.66 12.35 4.20
CA GLU A 65 13.07 11.99 3.98
C GLU A 65 13.85 11.86 5.29
N ASP A 66 13.53 12.68 6.29
CA ASP A 66 14.10 12.63 7.64
C ASP A 66 13.42 11.59 8.57
N SER A 67 12.40 10.86 8.08
CA SER A 67 11.68 9.86 8.87
C SER A 67 12.58 8.69 9.26
N GLY A 68 12.41 8.20 10.48
CA GLY A 68 13.07 6.97 10.96
C GLY A 68 12.50 5.67 10.39
N CYS A 69 11.43 5.72 9.59
CA CYS A 69 10.80 4.55 8.96
C CYS A 69 11.21 4.45 7.48
N ARG A 70 11.73 3.30 7.07
CA ARG A 70 12.21 3.07 5.70
C ARG A 70 11.05 3.06 4.72
N PHE A 71 9.95 2.37 5.04
CA PHE A 71 8.81 2.30 4.13
C PHE A 71 8.33 3.70 3.73
N LEU A 72 8.16 4.61 4.69
CA LEU A 72 7.74 5.98 4.39
C LEU A 72 8.72 6.70 3.45
N ARG A 73 10.04 6.58 3.69
CA ARG A 73 11.05 7.23 2.85
C ARG A 73 10.99 6.70 1.41
N GLU A 74 10.96 5.39 1.24
CA GLU A 74 10.98 4.76 -0.08
C GLU A 74 9.65 4.98 -0.82
N TRP A 75 8.53 4.77 -0.13
CA TRP A 75 7.18 4.93 -0.66
C TRP A 75 6.92 6.35 -1.18
N PHE A 76 7.27 7.38 -0.41
CA PHE A 76 7.03 8.75 -0.83
C PHE A 76 8.10 9.29 -1.79
N ALA A 77 9.31 8.74 -1.80
CA ALA A 77 10.26 8.99 -2.88
C ALA A 77 9.73 8.43 -4.20
N PHE A 78 9.15 7.24 -4.19
CA PHE A 78 8.47 6.63 -5.34
C PHE A 78 7.24 7.43 -5.77
N ASP A 79 6.30 7.73 -4.87
CA ASP A 79 5.09 8.49 -5.19
C ASP A 79 5.44 9.85 -5.83
N LYS A 80 6.46 10.54 -5.33
CA LYS A 80 6.99 11.77 -5.93
C LYS A 80 7.45 11.55 -7.38
N ARG A 81 8.27 10.53 -7.64
CA ARG A 81 8.75 10.20 -9.01
C ARG A 81 7.60 9.88 -9.95
N VAL A 82 6.61 9.10 -9.50
CA VAL A 82 5.41 8.78 -10.30
C VAL A 82 4.63 10.05 -10.64
N ARG A 83 4.46 10.98 -9.70
CA ARG A 83 3.77 12.25 -9.93
C ARG A 83 4.53 13.15 -10.90
N GLU A 84 5.84 13.27 -10.74
CA GLU A 84 6.71 14.01 -11.66
C GLU A 84 6.65 13.44 -13.08
N ALA A 85 6.68 12.11 -13.21
CA ALA A 85 6.50 11.41 -14.49
C ALA A 85 5.12 11.66 -15.11
N LYS A 86 4.06 11.66 -14.30
CA LYS A 86 2.69 11.98 -14.74
C LYS A 86 2.59 13.41 -15.27
N VAL A 87 3.19 14.38 -14.58
CA VAL A 87 3.24 15.79 -15.02
C VAL A 87 3.99 15.90 -16.35
N ALA A 88 5.17 15.28 -16.45
CA ALA A 88 5.95 15.28 -17.69
C ALA A 88 5.13 14.72 -18.88
N PHE A 89 4.46 13.58 -18.67
CA PHE A 89 3.60 12.98 -19.68
C PHE A 89 2.45 13.90 -20.13
N LEU A 90 1.78 14.57 -19.18
CA LEU A 90 0.69 15.51 -19.49
C LEU A 90 1.17 16.73 -20.28
N GLU A 91 2.43 17.14 -20.09
CA GLU A 91 3.08 18.20 -20.87
C GLU A 91 3.62 17.72 -22.22
N GLY A 92 3.42 16.45 -22.59
CA GLY A 92 3.98 15.86 -23.80
C GLY A 92 5.49 15.62 -23.74
N ARG A 93 6.09 15.69 -22.55
CA ARG A 93 7.49 15.31 -22.29
C ARG A 93 7.55 13.84 -21.88
N LYS A 94 8.72 13.24 -22.02
CA LYS A 94 9.00 11.95 -21.39
C LYS A 94 9.39 12.15 -19.93
N PRO A 95 9.04 11.21 -19.03
CA PRO A 95 9.68 11.09 -17.73
C PRO A 95 11.19 11.03 -17.89
N ASP A 96 11.91 11.40 -16.83
CA ASP A 96 13.35 11.22 -16.78
C ASP A 96 13.70 9.75 -17.07
N GLU A 97 14.64 9.49 -17.98
CA GLU A 97 15.01 8.12 -18.34
C GLU A 97 15.87 7.45 -17.25
N GLU A 98 16.38 8.24 -16.30
CA GLU A 98 17.18 7.75 -15.18
C GLU A 98 16.34 7.14 -14.04
N ILE A 99 15.01 7.39 -14.00
CA ILE A 99 14.18 6.78 -12.96
C ILE A 99 13.86 5.31 -13.31
N PRO A 100 13.93 4.38 -12.35
CA PRO A 100 13.63 2.96 -12.58
C PRO A 100 12.25 2.70 -13.20
N GLU A 101 11.28 3.55 -12.89
CA GLU A 101 9.88 3.39 -13.23
C GLU A 101 9.52 3.88 -14.65
N ALA A 102 10.45 4.57 -15.33
CA ALA A 102 10.15 5.34 -16.54
C ALA A 102 9.46 4.52 -17.64
N GLY A 103 9.98 3.31 -17.91
CA GLY A 103 9.45 2.42 -18.95
C GLY A 103 8.03 1.93 -18.64
N ASP A 104 7.83 1.42 -17.43
CA ASP A 104 6.54 0.91 -16.98
C ASP A 104 5.48 2.01 -16.92
N LEU A 105 5.83 3.18 -16.36
CA LEU A 105 4.93 4.33 -16.27
C LEU A 105 4.52 4.86 -17.65
N MET A 106 5.46 4.91 -18.61
CA MET A 106 5.13 5.31 -19.99
C MET A 106 4.12 4.36 -20.64
N ALA A 107 4.28 3.05 -20.45
CA ALA A 107 3.32 2.07 -20.93
C ALA A 107 1.94 2.23 -20.27
N ILE A 108 1.92 2.48 -18.95
CA ILE A 108 0.70 2.73 -18.19
C ILE A 108 -0.01 4.00 -18.70
N PHE A 109 0.68 5.14 -18.72
CA PHE A 109 0.10 6.44 -19.09
C PHE A 109 -0.39 6.50 -20.54
N SER A 110 0.20 5.70 -21.43
CA SER A 110 -0.25 5.57 -22.83
C SER A 110 -1.53 4.76 -23.01
N THR A 111 -2.03 4.09 -21.96
CA THR A 111 -3.29 3.31 -22.00
C THR A 111 -4.47 4.24 -22.28
N SER A 112 -5.18 4.06 -23.40
CA SER A 112 -6.23 5.00 -23.84
C SER A 112 -7.45 5.04 -22.91
N ASN A 113 -7.87 3.91 -22.36
CA ASN A 113 -8.98 3.86 -21.41
C ASN A 113 -8.52 4.39 -20.05
N LEU A 114 -9.19 5.44 -19.55
CA LEU A 114 -8.83 6.10 -18.29
C LEU A 114 -8.97 5.17 -17.07
N ILE A 115 -10.03 4.36 -17.02
CA ILE A 115 -10.27 3.43 -15.91
C ILE A 115 -9.20 2.35 -15.89
N GLU A 116 -8.88 1.77 -17.05
CA GLU A 116 -7.81 0.78 -17.15
C GLU A 116 -6.44 1.37 -16.80
N ARG A 117 -6.19 2.62 -17.21
CA ARG A 117 -4.95 3.34 -16.86
C ARG A 117 -4.81 3.49 -15.34
N GLU A 118 -5.86 3.95 -14.67
CA GLU A 118 -5.87 4.12 -13.21
C GLU A 118 -5.74 2.77 -12.49
N LYS A 119 -6.38 1.71 -13.00
CA LYS A 119 -6.25 0.35 -12.46
C LYS A 119 -4.83 -0.18 -12.58
N LYS A 120 -4.19 0.02 -13.74
CA LYS A 120 -2.77 -0.36 -13.96
C LYS A 120 -1.83 0.44 -13.06
N LEU A 121 -2.12 1.73 -12.87
CA LEU A 121 -1.34 2.57 -11.97
C LEU A 121 -1.45 2.07 -10.53
N ASP A 122 -2.65 1.79 -10.03
CA ASP A 122 -2.82 1.24 -8.67
C ASP A 122 -2.19 -0.14 -8.50
N ALA A 123 -2.24 -0.99 -9.53
CA ALA A 123 -1.50 -2.26 -9.53
C ALA A 123 0.03 -2.05 -9.46
N TYR A 124 0.53 -0.97 -10.05
CA TYR A 124 1.94 -0.60 -9.96
C TYR A 124 2.33 -0.10 -8.57
N TYR A 125 1.49 0.74 -7.93
CA TYR A 125 1.66 1.12 -6.52
C TYR A 125 1.62 -0.10 -5.59
N TRP A 126 0.74 -1.07 -5.87
CA TRP A 126 0.69 -2.32 -5.12
C TRP A 126 2.00 -3.10 -5.21
N LYS A 127 2.51 -3.27 -6.44
CA LYS A 127 3.79 -3.93 -6.70
C LYS A 127 4.94 -3.24 -5.95
N GLU A 128 5.01 -1.92 -6.00
CA GLU A 128 6.05 -1.17 -5.29
C GLU A 128 5.97 -1.40 -3.77
N ALA A 129 4.75 -1.40 -3.20
CA ALA A 129 4.56 -1.67 -1.78
C ALA A 129 5.13 -3.04 -1.38
N ASP A 130 4.96 -4.05 -2.24
CA ASP A 130 5.54 -5.39 -2.04
C ASP A 130 7.06 -5.41 -2.22
N GLU A 131 7.60 -4.66 -3.18
CA GLU A 131 9.04 -4.58 -3.43
C GLU A 131 9.80 -3.92 -2.26
N ILE A 132 9.25 -2.84 -1.69
CA ILE A 132 9.84 -2.15 -0.54
C ILE A 132 9.99 -3.11 0.67
N VAL A 133 9.01 -3.98 0.88
CA VAL A 133 8.95 -4.88 2.05
C VAL A 133 9.35 -6.32 1.75
N LEU A 134 9.90 -6.60 0.57
CA LEU A 134 10.14 -7.95 0.06
C LEU A 134 10.94 -8.84 1.02
N TYR A 135 11.87 -8.25 1.76
CA TYR A 135 12.76 -8.96 2.69
C TYR A 135 12.40 -8.76 4.16
N ASP A 136 11.30 -8.07 4.45
CA ASP A 136 10.89 -7.75 5.80
C ASP A 136 9.99 -8.83 6.38
N LEU A 137 10.18 -9.11 7.66
CA LEU A 137 9.41 -10.12 8.38
C LEU A 137 8.78 -9.47 9.61
N PHE A 138 7.46 -9.25 9.54
CA PHE A 138 6.61 -8.84 10.66
C PHE A 138 7.08 -7.57 11.40
N ASP A 139 7.33 -6.49 10.66
CA ASP A 139 7.67 -5.17 11.21
C ASP A 139 6.67 -4.08 10.79
N ILE A 140 6.95 -2.84 11.18
CA ILE A 140 6.10 -1.69 10.84
C ILE A 140 6.07 -1.40 9.34
N ASP A 141 7.16 -1.67 8.61
CA ASP A 141 7.21 -1.42 7.17
C ASP A 141 6.20 -2.35 6.45
N VAL A 142 6.11 -3.63 6.86
CA VAL A 142 5.09 -4.57 6.37
C VAL A 142 3.67 -4.10 6.67
N ILE A 143 3.43 -3.55 7.86
CA ILE A 143 2.11 -3.01 8.23
C ILE A 143 1.75 -1.79 7.37
N LEU A 144 2.70 -0.89 7.12
CA LEU A 144 2.46 0.28 6.29
C LEU A 144 2.21 -0.10 4.82
N ALA A 145 2.94 -1.08 4.29
CA ALA A 145 2.66 -1.66 2.97
C ALA A 145 1.25 -2.25 2.91
N PHE A 146 0.84 -2.98 3.94
CA PHE A 146 -0.51 -3.52 4.03
C PHE A 146 -1.57 -2.41 4.05
N ILE A 147 -1.38 -1.34 4.83
CA ILE A 147 -2.30 -0.18 4.86
C ILE A 147 -2.38 0.50 3.48
N ALA A 148 -1.24 0.67 2.79
CA ALA A 148 -1.22 1.21 1.43
C ALA A 148 -2.03 0.38 0.43
N LYS A 149 -1.94 -0.95 0.51
CA LYS A 149 -2.74 -1.87 -0.31
C LYS A 149 -4.22 -1.87 0.07
N ALA A 150 -4.53 -1.86 1.36
CA ALA A 150 -5.89 -1.72 1.88
C ALA A 150 -6.59 -0.44 1.39
N ARG A 151 -5.84 0.65 1.24
CA ARG A 151 -6.36 1.90 0.68
C ARG A 151 -6.77 1.76 -0.79
N VAL A 152 -6.00 1.03 -1.59
CA VAL A 152 -6.36 0.76 -3.01
C VAL A 152 -7.71 0.05 -3.06
N VAL A 153 -7.92 -0.95 -2.21
CA VAL A 153 -9.22 -1.63 -2.08
C VAL A 153 -10.33 -0.65 -1.74
N ARG A 154 -10.13 0.19 -0.70
CA ARG A 154 -11.10 1.23 -0.30
C ARG A 154 -11.47 2.15 -1.47
N ARG A 155 -10.48 2.58 -2.24
CA ARG A 155 -10.67 3.47 -3.41
C ARG A 155 -11.55 2.80 -4.46
N TRP A 156 -11.23 1.56 -4.85
CA TRP A 156 -11.97 0.86 -5.91
C TRP A 156 -13.35 0.40 -5.45
N ASN A 157 -13.54 -0.02 -4.20
CA ASN A 157 -14.87 -0.33 -3.66
C ASN A 157 -15.87 0.83 -3.81
N ARG A 158 -15.40 2.08 -3.72
CA ARG A 158 -16.23 3.28 -3.89
C ARG A 158 -16.47 3.64 -5.36
N LEU A 159 -15.57 3.27 -6.27
CA LEU A 159 -15.60 3.65 -7.69
C LEU A 159 -16.21 2.56 -8.59
N ASP A 160 -15.73 1.33 -8.44
CA ASP A 160 -16.17 0.14 -9.15
C ASP A 160 -16.05 -1.09 -8.22
N PRO A 161 -17.15 -1.55 -7.62
CA PRO A 161 -17.15 -2.69 -6.70
C PRO A 161 -16.59 -3.98 -7.29
N ALA A 162 -16.64 -4.18 -8.62
CA ALA A 162 -16.08 -5.36 -9.26
C ALA A 162 -14.55 -5.34 -9.18
N THR A 163 -13.92 -4.24 -9.59
CA THR A 163 -12.47 -4.05 -9.44
C THR A 163 -12.05 -4.01 -7.96
N GLY A 164 -12.87 -3.42 -7.08
CA GLY A 164 -12.64 -3.44 -5.64
C GLY A 164 -12.57 -4.87 -5.08
N ALA A 165 -13.47 -5.75 -5.52
CA ALA A 165 -13.44 -7.15 -5.13
C ALA A 165 -12.23 -7.92 -5.66
N GLU A 166 -11.67 -7.54 -6.81
CA GLU A 166 -10.43 -8.14 -7.32
C GLU A 166 -9.23 -7.77 -6.45
N PHE A 167 -9.03 -6.47 -6.16
CA PHE A 167 -7.97 -6.03 -5.25
C PHE A 167 -8.15 -6.57 -3.84
N PHE A 168 -9.39 -6.69 -3.37
CA PHE A 168 -9.66 -7.29 -2.07
C PHE A 168 -9.24 -8.76 -2.01
N LYS A 169 -9.59 -9.55 -3.04
CA LYS A 169 -9.13 -10.95 -3.13
C LYS A 169 -7.61 -11.05 -3.12
N GLN A 170 -6.93 -10.15 -3.83
CA GLN A 170 -5.47 -10.07 -3.82
C GLN A 170 -4.93 -9.73 -2.41
N LEU A 171 -5.51 -8.74 -1.73
CA LEU A 171 -5.14 -8.39 -0.36
C LEU A 171 -5.21 -9.59 0.59
N VAL A 172 -6.32 -10.34 0.52
CA VAL A 172 -6.52 -11.54 1.33
C VAL A 172 -5.52 -12.63 0.97
N GLN A 173 -5.17 -12.79 -0.31
CA GLN A 173 -4.16 -13.74 -0.75
C GLN A 173 -2.76 -13.37 -0.25
N ASP A 174 -2.38 -12.10 -0.29
CA ASP A 174 -1.09 -11.62 0.23
C ASP A 174 -0.96 -11.91 1.72
N VAL A 175 -2.00 -11.59 2.48
CA VAL A 175 -2.07 -11.87 3.93
C VAL A 175 -2.07 -13.38 4.20
N ARG A 176 -2.79 -14.19 3.43
CA ARG A 176 -2.77 -15.67 3.59
C ARG A 176 -1.46 -16.31 3.14
N GLY A 177 -0.79 -15.73 2.15
CA GLY A 177 0.49 -16.18 1.63
C GLY A 177 1.60 -16.05 2.66
N THR A 178 1.59 -14.97 3.46
CA THR A 178 2.51 -14.81 4.60
C THR A 178 2.29 -15.88 5.69
N PHE A 179 1.11 -16.52 5.78
CA PHE A 179 0.83 -17.63 6.73
C PHE A 179 1.32 -19.00 6.28
N LYS A 180 1.50 -19.27 4.99
CA LYS A 180 1.91 -20.61 4.51
C LYS A 180 3.35 -21.00 4.91
N GLY A 181 4.11 -20.08 5.52
CA GLY A 181 5.44 -20.35 6.09
C GLY A 181 5.44 -20.80 7.56
N VAL A 182 4.29 -20.90 8.23
CA VAL A 182 4.21 -21.35 9.63
C VAL A 182 3.36 -22.62 9.69
N GLU A 183 4.01 -23.78 9.55
CA GLU A 183 3.40 -25.04 9.99
C GLU A 183 3.30 -25.01 11.51
N PHE A 184 2.09 -24.81 12.03
CA PHE A 184 1.82 -25.06 13.44
C PHE A 184 1.85 -26.57 13.65
N ASP A 185 2.92 -27.10 14.27
CA ASP A 185 2.95 -28.49 14.75
C ASP A 185 2.19 -28.57 16.09
N PRO A 186 1.00 -29.20 16.14
CA PRO A 186 0.23 -29.32 17.37
C PRO A 186 0.86 -30.26 18.41
N ASN A 187 2.02 -30.87 18.14
CA ASN A 187 2.73 -31.77 19.06
C ASN A 187 3.98 -31.18 19.72
N THR A 188 4.27 -29.89 19.57
CA THR A 188 5.38 -29.29 20.32
C THR A 188 4.94 -29.02 21.76
N LYS A 189 5.28 -29.95 22.67
CA LYS A 189 5.17 -29.80 24.12
C LYS A 189 6.21 -28.84 24.69
#